data_AF-A0A3D1ISF7-F1
#
_entry.id   AF-A0A3D1ISF7-F1
#
_cell.length_a   1.000
_cell.length_b   1.000
_cell.length_c   1.000
_cell.angle_alpha   90.00
_cell.angle_beta   90.00
_cell.angle_gamma   90.00
#
_symmetry.space_group_name_H-M   'P 1'
#
loop_
_entity.id
_entity.type
_entity.pdbx_description
1 polymer ?
#
loop_
_entity_poly.entity_id
_entity_poly.type
_entity_poly.pdbx_seq_one_letter_code
_entity_poly.pdbx_strand_id
1 'polypeptide(L)'
;DMRFERTALYAAENGFNLISSTLGISRWKNMDQINASGTRAAARWDDMIYWTFNWRKQGGAARMIELSKREEFYQQEYCGCVYSLRDTNDWRQQNGRKKIERGVKFYGKAEVDCPTDSEE
;
A
#
# COMPACT_ATOMS: atom_id res chain seq x y z
N ASP A 1 -6.08 12.43 -9.10
CA ASP A 1 -5.17 13.36 -9.79
C ASP A 1 -4.49 14.33 -8.83
N MET A 2 -5.22 15.11 -8.00
CA MET A 2 -4.64 16.11 -7.06
C MET A 2 -3.35 15.71 -6.31
N ARG A 3 -3.26 14.50 -5.73
CA ARG A 3 -2.05 14.06 -5.01
C ARG A 3 -0.84 13.91 -5.93
N PHE A 4 -1.05 13.35 -7.13
CA PHE A 4 0.00 13.23 -8.12
C PHE A 4 0.45 14.58 -8.66
N GLU A 5 -0.47 15.51 -8.89
CA GLU A 5 -0.13 16.86 -9.31
C GLU A 5 0.71 17.59 -8.26
N ARG A 6 0.36 17.46 -6.97
CA ARG A 6 1.16 18.03 -5.88
C ARG A 6 2.55 17.38 -5.78
N THR A 7 2.65 16.07 -5.98
CA THR A 7 3.94 15.36 -6.03
C THR A 7 4.80 15.82 -7.20
N ALA A 8 4.23 15.96 -8.40
CA ALA A 8 4.94 16.43 -9.58
C ALA A 8 5.42 17.88 -9.42
N LEU A 9 4.57 18.76 -8.88
CA LEU A 9 4.95 20.14 -8.56
C LEU A 9 6.13 20.18 -7.58
N TYR A 10 6.03 19.46 -6.46
CA TYR A 10 7.12 19.40 -5.48
C TYR A 10 8.41 18.88 -6.12
N ALA A 11 8.31 17.85 -6.95
CA ALA A 11 9.46 17.28 -7.64
C ALA A 11 10.12 18.31 -8.57
N ALA A 12 9.34 19.05 -9.35
CA ALA A 12 9.83 20.11 -10.23
C ALA A 12 10.51 21.26 -9.46
N GLU A 13 9.89 21.73 -8.37
CA GLU A 13 10.44 22.79 -7.51
C GLU A 13 11.77 22.42 -6.84
N ASN A 14 12.03 21.12 -6.67
CA ASN A 14 13.20 20.61 -5.95
C ASN A 14 14.21 19.90 -6.86
N GLY A 15 14.08 20.00 -8.19
CA GLY A 15 15.04 19.44 -9.13
C GLY A 15 15.01 17.92 -9.26
N PHE A 16 13.91 17.27 -8.89
CA PHE A 16 13.71 15.85 -9.16
C PHE A 16 13.05 15.66 -10.54
N ASN A 17 13.53 14.67 -11.30
CA ASN A 17 13.03 14.36 -12.64
C ASN A 17 12.25 13.02 -12.72
N LEU A 18 12.14 12.30 -11.60
CA LEU A 18 11.51 10.98 -11.56
C LEU A 18 10.60 10.87 -10.34
N ILE A 19 9.34 10.52 -10.57
CA ILE A 19 8.35 10.25 -9.53
C ILE A 19 7.71 8.87 -9.74
N SER A 20 7.21 8.27 -8.66
CA SER A 20 6.44 7.02 -8.72
C SER A 20 5.44 6.97 -7.56
N SER A 21 4.72 5.86 -7.42
CA SER A 21 3.75 5.68 -6.35
C SER A 21 3.76 4.27 -5.78
N THR A 22 3.67 4.20 -4.45
CA THR A 22 3.44 2.95 -3.72
C THR A 22 2.02 2.40 -3.94
N LEU A 23 1.10 3.20 -4.49
CA LEU A 23 -0.26 2.75 -4.82
C LEU A 23 -0.27 1.56 -5.79
N GLY A 24 0.75 1.45 -6.65
CA GLY A 24 0.92 0.36 -7.59
C GLY A 24 1.14 -1.02 -6.93
N ILE A 25 1.57 -1.07 -5.67
CA ILE A 25 1.88 -2.35 -4.98
C ILE A 25 0.60 -3.13 -4.64
N SER A 26 -0.50 -2.44 -4.29
CA SER A 26 -1.72 -3.10 -3.79
C SER A 26 -2.49 -3.83 -4.88
N ARG A 27 -2.65 -5.16 -4.77
CA ARG A 27 -3.44 -5.99 -5.72
C ARG A 27 -4.86 -5.48 -6.00
N TRP A 28 -5.47 -4.81 -5.03
CA TRP A 28 -6.84 -4.29 -5.10
C TRP A 28 -6.97 -2.98 -5.89
N LYS A 29 -5.87 -2.36 -6.32
CA LYS A 29 -5.90 -1.11 -7.08
C LYS A 29 -5.75 -1.38 -8.57
N ASN A 30 -6.53 -0.64 -9.37
CA ASN A 30 -6.41 -0.61 -10.83
C ASN A 30 -5.09 0.08 -11.22
N MET A 31 -4.15 -0.68 -11.77
CA MET A 31 -2.82 -0.20 -12.14
C MET A 31 -2.88 0.81 -13.29
N ASP A 32 -3.73 0.56 -14.29
CA ASP A 32 -3.84 1.43 -15.46
C ASP A 32 -4.37 2.80 -15.06
N GLN A 33 -5.34 2.85 -14.15
CA GLN A 33 -5.86 4.10 -13.60
C GLN A 33 -4.77 4.87 -12.84
N ILE A 34 -3.97 4.20 -12.00
CA ILE A 34 -2.88 4.82 -11.26
C ILE A 34 -1.83 5.37 -12.21
N ASN A 35 -1.41 4.57 -13.18
CA ASN A 35 -0.37 4.95 -14.14
C ASN A 35 -0.84 6.11 -15.02
N ALA A 36 -2.08 6.07 -15.52
CA ALA A 36 -2.64 7.16 -16.29
C ALA A 36 -2.68 8.47 -15.49
N SER A 37 -3.03 8.41 -14.19
CA SER A 37 -3.01 9.58 -13.30
C SER A 37 -1.59 10.13 -13.10
N GLY A 38 -0.62 9.26 -12.82
CA GLY A 38 0.78 9.64 -12.63
C GLY A 38 1.41 10.24 -13.89
N THR A 39 1.20 9.60 -15.05
CA THR A 39 1.70 10.09 -16.35
C THR A 39 1.10 11.46 -16.69
N ARG A 40 -0.21 11.67 -16.50
CA ARG A 40 -0.84 13.00 -16.73
C ARG A 40 -0.26 14.08 -15.82
N ALA A 41 0.04 13.77 -14.57
CA ALA A 41 0.61 14.73 -13.64
C ALA A 41 2.07 15.08 -13.98
N ALA A 42 2.87 14.09 -14.37
CA ALA A 42 4.25 14.28 -14.80
C ALA A 42 4.34 15.09 -16.10
N ALA A 43 3.47 14.82 -17.08
CA ALA A 43 3.44 15.49 -18.38
C ALA A 43 3.18 17.01 -18.34
N ARG A 44 2.89 17.59 -17.17
CA ARG A 44 2.81 19.05 -16.97
C ARG A 44 4.19 19.72 -16.86
N TRP A 45 5.27 18.95 -16.81
CA TRP A 45 6.64 19.41 -16.61
C TRP A 45 7.58 18.71 -17.59
N ASP A 46 8.44 19.46 -18.29
CA ASP A 46 9.18 18.98 -19.46
C ASP A 46 10.10 17.77 -19.16
N ASP A 47 10.79 17.78 -18.02
CA ASP A 47 11.77 16.73 -17.66
C ASP A 47 11.25 15.73 -16.61
N MET A 48 9.94 15.66 -16.37
CA MET A 48 9.36 14.82 -15.32
C MET A 48 8.89 13.46 -15.87
N ILE A 49 9.44 12.38 -15.33
CA ILE A 49 9.06 11.01 -15.68
C ILE A 49 8.23 10.41 -14.54
N TYR A 50 7.10 9.80 -14.90
CA TYR A 50 6.38 8.91 -13.98
C TYR A 50 6.80 7.47 -14.22
N TRP A 51 7.46 6.86 -13.21
CA TRP A 51 7.91 5.47 -13.31
C TRP A 51 6.76 4.49 -13.09
N THR A 52 6.26 3.93 -14.20
CA THR A 52 5.14 2.97 -14.24
C THR A 52 5.55 1.54 -13.86
N PHE A 53 6.63 1.37 -13.09
CA PHE A 53 7.14 0.04 -12.76
C PHE A 53 6.11 -0.80 -12.00
N ASN A 54 5.95 -2.05 -12.43
CA ASN A 54 5.00 -2.96 -11.81
C ASN A 54 5.67 -3.77 -10.69
N TRP A 55 5.64 -3.23 -9.48
CA TRP A 55 6.18 -3.85 -8.27
C TRP A 55 5.50 -5.18 -7.87
N ARG A 56 4.39 -5.57 -8.51
CA ARG A 56 3.72 -6.86 -8.25
C ARG A 56 4.37 -8.01 -9.00
N LYS A 57 5.10 -7.72 -10.08
CA LYS A 57 5.74 -8.73 -10.94
C LYS A 57 7.20 -8.96 -10.51
N GLN A 58 7.85 -9.95 -11.12
CA GLN A 58 9.28 -10.23 -10.97
C GLN A 58 9.73 -10.41 -9.50
N GLY A 59 8.87 -11.01 -8.66
CA GLY A 59 9.20 -11.26 -7.26
C GLY A 59 9.05 -10.07 -6.31
N GLY A 60 8.61 -8.90 -6.76
CA GLY A 60 8.48 -7.71 -5.90
C GLY A 60 7.53 -7.91 -4.71
N ALA A 61 6.44 -8.65 -4.89
CA ALA A 61 5.52 -8.99 -3.80
C ALA A 61 6.18 -9.90 -2.74
N ALA A 62 6.96 -10.89 -3.17
CA ALA A 62 7.70 -11.77 -2.27
C ALA A 62 8.78 -10.98 -1.51
N ARG A 63 9.50 -10.10 -2.21
CA ARG A 63 10.49 -9.21 -1.61
C ARG A 63 9.88 -8.28 -0.56
N MET A 64 8.69 -7.74 -0.79
CA MET A 64 7.99 -6.93 0.21
C MET A 64 7.70 -7.71 1.50
N ILE A 65 7.25 -8.97 1.40
CA ILE A 65 7.00 -9.82 2.57
C ILE A 65 8.29 -10.18 3.30
N GLU A 66 9.35 -10.51 2.54
CA GLU A 66 10.68 -10.78 3.10
C GLU A 66 11.20 -9.59 3.90
N LEU A 67 11.19 -8.39 3.30
CA LEU A 67 11.58 -7.16 3.96
C LEU A 67 10.70 -6.89 5.19
N SER A 68 9.39 -7.05 5.09
CA SER A 68 8.48 -6.79 6.21
C SER A 68 8.76 -7.69 7.40
N LYS A 69 9.05 -8.99 7.17
CA LYS A 69 9.45 -9.93 8.22
C LYS A 69 10.81 -9.59 8.82
N ARG A 70 11.78 -9.25 7.97
CA ARG A 70 13.14 -8.89 8.41
C ARG A 70 13.18 -7.63 9.26
N GLU A 71 12.43 -6.61 8.87
CA GLU A 71 12.37 -5.32 9.58
C GLU A 71 11.31 -5.31 10.70
N GLU A 72 10.66 -6.45 10.96
CA GLU A 72 9.58 -6.59 11.95
C GLU A 72 8.52 -5.49 11.88
N PHE A 73 8.01 -5.18 10.69
CA PHE A 73 7.05 -4.08 10.55
C PHE A 73 5.71 -4.36 11.23
N TYR A 74 5.09 -3.30 11.77
CA TYR A 74 3.72 -3.37 12.26
C TYR A 74 2.77 -3.73 11.11
N GLN A 75 2.06 -4.86 11.27
CA GLN A 75 1.09 -5.33 10.29
C GLN A 75 -0.26 -4.68 10.56
N GLN A 76 -0.45 -3.47 10.04
CA GLN A 76 -1.72 -2.77 10.16
C GLN A 76 -2.80 -3.45 9.32
N GLU A 77 -3.95 -3.75 9.94
CA GLU A 77 -5.03 -4.52 9.32
C GLU A 77 -6.19 -3.65 8.78
N TYR A 78 -5.97 -2.33 8.70
CA TYR A 78 -6.95 -1.33 8.26
C TYR A 78 -6.21 -0.14 7.60
N CYS A 79 -6.91 0.75 6.90
CA CYS A 79 -6.25 1.79 6.08
C CYS A 79 -5.64 2.97 6.87
N GLY A 80 -5.80 3.00 8.20
CA GLY A 80 -5.33 4.07 9.07
C GLY A 80 -6.41 5.06 9.52
N CYS A 81 -7.59 5.05 8.90
CA CYS A 81 -8.71 5.91 9.32
C CYS A 81 -9.69 5.19 10.28
N VAL A 82 -10.42 5.98 11.06
CA VAL A 82 -11.43 5.49 12.02
C VAL A 82 -12.54 4.69 11.35
N TYR A 83 -12.96 5.10 10.15
CA TYR A 83 -14.02 4.41 9.40
C TYR A 83 -13.59 3.00 9.00
N SER A 84 -12.40 2.85 8.41
CA SER A 84 -11.87 1.53 8.04
C SER A 84 -11.66 0.64 9.26
N LEU A 85 -11.24 1.19 10.42
CA LEU A 85 -11.11 0.43 11.65
C LEU A 85 -12.47 -0.08 12.15
N ARG A 86 -13.49 0.80 12.16
CA ARG A 86 -14.87 0.44 12.53
C ARG A 86 -15.38 -0.67 11.62
N ASP A 87 -15.41 -0.42 10.30
CA ASP A 87 -16.03 -1.33 9.33
C ASP A 87 -15.30 -2.70 9.32
N THR A 88 -13.98 -2.70 9.50
CA THR A 88 -13.19 -3.95 9.59
C THR A 88 -13.48 -4.71 10.89
N ASN A 89 -13.65 -4.00 12.01
CA ASN A 89 -14.02 -4.62 13.29
C ASN A 89 -15.46 -5.16 13.26
N ASP A 90 -16.39 -4.44 12.64
CA ASP A 90 -17.78 -4.89 12.49
C ASP A 90 -17.83 -6.18 11.66
N TRP A 91 -17.11 -6.23 10.53
CA TRP A 91 -16.96 -7.44 9.74
C TRP A 91 -16.31 -8.58 10.54
N ARG A 92 -15.25 -8.31 11.31
CA ARG A 92 -14.60 -9.33 12.15
C ARG A 92 -15.57 -9.93 13.16
N GLN A 93 -16.34 -9.10 13.85
CA GLN A 93 -17.31 -9.57 14.84
C GLN A 93 -18.41 -10.43 14.22
N GLN A 94 -18.93 -10.04 13.05
CA GLN A 94 -19.92 -10.82 12.32
C GLN A 94 -19.40 -12.19 11.88
N ASN A 95 -18.09 -12.32 11.68
CA ASN A 95 -17.42 -13.56 11.27
C ASN A 95 -16.69 -14.25 12.44
N GLY A 96 -17.05 -13.94 13.70
CA GLY A 96 -16.48 -14.60 14.88
C GLY A 96 -15.00 -14.30 15.17
N ARG A 97 -14.42 -13.27 14.55
CA ARG A 97 -13.02 -12.85 14.75
C ARG A 97 -12.93 -11.73 15.80
N LYS A 98 -11.84 -11.74 16.58
CA LYS A 98 -11.53 -10.67 17.55
C LYS A 98 -11.31 -9.33 16.86
N LYS A 99 -11.65 -8.23 17.53
CA LYS A 99 -11.36 -6.87 17.04
C LYS A 99 -9.85 -6.65 16.85
N ILE A 100 -9.49 -5.74 15.96
CA ILE A 100 -8.11 -5.31 15.76
C ILE A 100 -7.61 -4.60 17.01
N GLU A 101 -6.50 -5.09 17.55
CA GLU A 101 -5.71 -4.42 18.58
C GLU A 101 -4.49 -3.74 17.94
N ARG A 102 -4.34 -2.45 18.19
CA ARG A 102 -3.25 -1.65 17.60
C ARG A 102 -1.93 -1.98 18.29
N GLY A 103 -0.85 -2.07 17.52
CA GLY A 103 0.50 -2.32 18.07
C GLY A 103 0.72 -3.73 18.61
N VAL A 104 -0.09 -4.70 18.19
CA VAL A 104 0.07 -6.12 18.60
C VAL A 104 0.68 -6.95 17.48
N LYS A 105 0.15 -6.86 16.26
CA LYS A 105 0.57 -7.71 15.14
C LYS A 105 1.78 -7.13 14.41
N PHE A 106 2.90 -7.83 14.43
CA PHE A 106 4.11 -7.49 13.68
C PHE A 106 4.52 -8.64 12.78
N TYR A 107 5.06 -8.33 11.60
CA TYR A 107 5.69 -9.32 10.74
C TYR A 107 6.93 -9.92 11.44
N GLY A 108 7.26 -11.18 11.15
CA GLY A 108 8.46 -11.83 11.66
C GLY A 108 8.38 -12.32 13.12
N LYS A 109 7.51 -11.73 13.94
CA LYS A 109 7.25 -12.21 15.30
C LYS A 109 6.28 -13.38 15.29
N ALA A 110 6.76 -14.53 15.73
CA ALA A 110 5.94 -15.72 15.96
C ALA A 110 5.10 -15.50 17.22
N GLU A 111 3.98 -14.77 17.10
CA GLU A 111 2.87 -14.75 18.07
C GLU A 111 1.81 -13.74 17.61
N VAL A 112 1.05 -14.07 16.57
CA VAL A 112 -0.37 -13.72 16.53
C VAL A 112 -1.06 -14.88 15.85
N ASP A 113 -1.83 -15.61 16.64
CA ASP A 113 -2.72 -16.68 16.23
C ASP A 113 -3.59 -16.17 15.07
N CYS A 114 -3.16 -16.46 13.84
CA CYS A 114 -3.97 -16.22 12.67
C CYS A 114 -4.93 -17.39 12.64
N PRO A 115 -6.25 -17.19 12.79
CA PRO A 115 -7.17 -18.28 12.57
C PRO A 115 -6.87 -18.80 11.17
N THR A 116 -6.45 -20.06 11.11
CA THR A 116 -6.44 -20.84 9.88
C THR A 116 -7.88 -20.79 9.39
N ASP A 117 -8.12 -20.14 8.25
CA ASP A 117 -9.37 -20.34 7.53
C ASP A 117 -9.44 -21.86 7.31
N SER A 118 -10.37 -22.51 7.99
CA SER A 118 -10.65 -23.93 7.82
C SER A 118 -11.02 -24.12 6.35
N GLU A 119 -10.22 -24.93 5.65
CA GLU A 119 -10.59 -25.45 4.35
C GLU A 119 -11.86 -26.30 4.51
N GLU A 120 -12.99 -25.76 4.04
CA GLU A 120 -14.11 -26.53 3.50
C GLU A 120 -14.29 -26.13 2.03
#